data_AF-A0A521T942-F1
#
_entry.id   AF-A0A521T942-F1
#
_cell.length_a   1.000
_cell.length_b   1.000
_cell.length_c   1.000
_cell.angle_alpha   90.00
_cell.angle_beta   90.00
_cell.angle_gamma   90.00
#
_symmetry.space_group_name_H-M   'P 1'
#
loop_
_entity.id
_entity.type
_entity.pdbx_description
1 polymer ?
#
loop_
_entity_poly.entity_id
_entity_poly.type
_entity_poly.pdbx_seq_one_letter_code
_entity_poly.pdbx_strand_id
1 'polypeptide(L)'
;MNQDKILKSLQSEEKSYTQLKLELTSKLTPELKPAFSSATLAKHIKELLATREIEPAIQNGKRVYKLGDKGIINLGDIMLAANYLKNIKKRGGIIQYDYSHLEGSIVSSSLPWGISSHLVMDNDLKNIKLLTREDVADIEELIFNKIKHNIKNEKQKGISKGNFQLGINVDYVQLLESINADSLEYYAIMSKEEGNLLSKIDDDPESVTSEDIKRLESLREKTYKKIRNKNKHS
;
A
#
# COMPACT_ATOMS: atom_id res chain seq x y z
N MET A 1 13.62 -15.37 -36.43
CA MET A 1 14.24 -14.27 -35.63
C MET A 1 13.22 -13.14 -35.54
N ASN A 2 12.73 -12.68 -34.39
CA ASN A 2 13.19 -12.96 -33.04
C ASN A 2 12.09 -12.58 -31.99
N GLN A 3 10.93 -13.26 -32.04
CA GLN A 3 10.00 -13.29 -30.89
C GLN A 3 10.71 -13.83 -29.64
N ASP A 4 11.70 -14.70 -29.82
CA ASP A 4 12.62 -15.16 -28.76
C ASP A 4 13.53 -14.06 -28.19
N LYS A 5 13.84 -12.96 -28.89
CA LYS A 5 14.62 -11.83 -28.31
C LYS A 5 13.74 -10.93 -27.44
N ILE A 6 12.48 -10.77 -27.81
CA ILE A 6 11.51 -9.96 -27.06
C ILE A 6 11.03 -10.76 -25.83
N LEU A 7 10.82 -12.08 -25.98
CA LEU A 7 10.57 -12.96 -24.84
C LEU A 7 11.81 -13.06 -23.93
N LYS A 8 13.03 -13.05 -24.48
CA LYS A 8 14.28 -12.96 -23.69
C LYS A 8 14.52 -11.59 -23.06
N SER A 9 14.04 -10.49 -23.62
CA SER A 9 14.16 -9.16 -22.99
C SER A 9 13.11 -8.95 -21.90
N LEU A 10 11.88 -9.44 -22.10
CA LEU A 10 10.83 -9.45 -21.07
C LEU A 10 11.16 -10.41 -19.91
N GLN A 11 11.82 -11.53 -20.21
CA GLN A 11 12.42 -12.41 -19.20
C GLN A 11 13.72 -11.84 -18.59
N SER A 12 14.26 -10.72 -19.06
CA SER A 12 15.49 -10.13 -18.51
C SER A 12 15.25 -9.08 -17.44
N GLU A 13 14.08 -8.43 -17.44
CA GLU A 13 13.71 -7.42 -16.42
C GLU A 13 12.92 -8.02 -15.26
N GLU A 14 12.18 -9.11 -15.48
CA GLU A 14 11.52 -9.89 -14.43
C GLU A 14 12.54 -10.72 -13.59
N LYS A 15 13.71 -10.99 -14.19
CA LYS A 15 14.84 -11.65 -13.54
C LYS A 15 15.57 -10.75 -12.54
N SER A 16 15.44 -9.42 -12.57
CA SER A 16 16.24 -8.62 -11.63
C SER A 16 15.66 -8.57 -10.21
N TYR A 17 14.35 -8.80 -10.03
CA TYR A 17 13.69 -8.56 -8.74
C TYR A 17 13.18 -9.85 -8.07
N THR A 18 12.63 -10.79 -8.83
CA THR A 18 12.28 -12.12 -8.28
C THR A 18 13.53 -12.95 -8.01
N GLN A 19 14.61 -12.74 -8.77
CA GLN A 19 15.90 -13.40 -8.56
C GLN A 19 16.68 -12.76 -7.41
N LEU A 20 16.67 -11.43 -7.23
CA LEU A 20 17.20 -10.81 -5.99
C LEU A 20 16.44 -11.31 -4.75
N LYS A 21 15.11 -11.46 -4.85
CA LYS A 21 14.22 -11.92 -3.78
C LYS A 21 14.37 -13.42 -3.48
N LEU A 22 14.65 -14.28 -4.48
CA LEU A 22 14.99 -15.70 -4.26
C LEU A 22 16.46 -15.90 -3.86
N GLU A 23 17.39 -15.04 -4.31
CA GLU A 23 18.81 -15.07 -3.92
C GLU A 23 19.03 -14.63 -2.47
N LEU A 24 18.32 -13.59 -2.01
CA LEU A 24 18.41 -13.11 -0.62
C LEU A 24 17.69 -14.03 0.37
N THR A 25 16.59 -14.67 -0.03
CA THR A 25 15.81 -15.55 0.85
C THR A 25 16.25 -17.01 0.80
N SER A 26 16.92 -17.48 -0.27
CA SER A 26 17.25 -18.92 -0.38
C SER A 26 18.70 -19.32 -0.04
N LYS A 27 19.77 -18.52 -0.25
CA LYS A 27 21.15 -19.01 -0.01
C LYS A 27 22.18 -17.93 0.33
N LEU A 28 22.38 -17.71 1.62
CA LEU A 28 23.47 -16.92 2.20
C LEU A 28 24.82 -17.67 2.17
N THR A 29 25.47 -17.71 1.00
CA THR A 29 26.75 -18.35 0.58
C THR A 29 26.56 -19.64 -0.24
N PRO A 30 27.55 -20.14 -1.03
CA PRO A 30 28.47 -19.54 -2.01
C PRO A 30 27.94 -19.71 -3.46
N GLU A 31 26.63 -19.81 -3.64
CA GLU A 31 25.99 -20.09 -4.93
C GLU A 31 25.50 -18.82 -5.68
N LEU A 32 25.78 -17.62 -5.16
CA LEU A 32 25.45 -16.30 -5.77
C LEU A 32 26.35 -15.91 -6.96
N LYS A 33 27.27 -16.79 -7.40
CA LYS A 33 28.16 -16.52 -8.53
C LYS A 33 27.47 -16.35 -9.90
N PRO A 34 26.26 -16.86 -10.20
CA PRO A 34 25.76 -16.77 -11.57
C PRO A 34 25.10 -15.43 -11.94
N ALA A 35 24.80 -14.54 -10.99
CA ALA A 35 24.09 -13.28 -11.26
C ALA A 35 24.93 -11.99 -11.07
N PHE A 36 25.94 -12.01 -10.20
CA PHE A 36 26.81 -10.84 -9.96
C PHE A 36 28.28 -11.22 -9.94
N SER A 37 29.15 -10.31 -10.38
CA SER A 37 30.59 -10.45 -10.11
C SER A 37 30.82 -10.40 -8.59
N SER A 38 31.82 -11.13 -8.10
CA SER A 38 32.19 -11.15 -6.68
C SER A 38 32.45 -9.75 -6.11
N ALA A 39 32.97 -8.83 -6.93
CA ALA A 39 33.25 -7.45 -6.54
C ALA A 39 31.96 -6.62 -6.39
N THR A 40 31.02 -6.78 -7.32
CA THR A 40 29.71 -6.12 -7.26
C THR A 40 28.91 -6.58 -6.05
N LEU A 41 28.92 -7.88 -5.76
CA LEU A 41 28.24 -8.44 -4.60
C LEU A 41 28.85 -7.93 -3.27
N ALA A 42 30.18 -7.89 -3.18
CA ALA A 42 30.86 -7.37 -1.99
C ALA A 42 30.56 -5.89 -1.71
N LYS A 43 30.42 -5.08 -2.77
CA LYS A 43 30.04 -3.66 -2.66
C LYS A 43 28.63 -3.50 -2.06
N HIS A 44 27.65 -4.22 -2.59
CA HIS A 44 26.27 -4.16 -2.08
C HIS A 44 26.15 -4.69 -0.65
N ILE A 45 26.84 -5.80 -0.31
CA ILE A 45 26.86 -6.31 1.07
C ILE A 45 27.44 -5.27 2.03
N LYS A 46 28.51 -4.57 1.64
CA LYS A 46 29.11 -3.51 2.46
C LYS A 46 28.14 -2.33 2.66
N GLU A 47 27.41 -1.94 1.63
CA GLU A 47 26.40 -0.88 1.69
C GLU A 47 25.23 -1.29 2.60
N LEU A 48 24.68 -2.49 2.43
CA LEU A 48 23.57 -3.00 3.25
C LEU A 48 23.94 -3.21 4.72
N LEU A 49 25.19 -3.61 5.00
CA LEU A 49 25.73 -3.65 6.36
C LEU A 49 25.88 -2.25 6.95
N ALA A 50 26.37 -1.29 6.15
CA ALA A 50 26.53 0.11 6.59
C ALA A 50 25.19 0.78 6.88
N THR A 51 24.14 0.42 6.15
CA THR A 51 22.78 0.94 6.37
C THR A 51 22.01 0.17 7.44
N ARG A 52 22.55 -0.92 8.01
CA ARG A 52 21.90 -1.86 8.95
C ARG A 52 20.68 -2.58 8.40
N GLU A 53 20.64 -2.78 7.08
CA GLU A 53 19.58 -3.55 6.43
C GLU A 53 19.84 -5.06 6.50
N ILE A 54 21.10 -5.45 6.58
CA ILE A 54 21.52 -6.83 6.90
C ILE A 54 22.49 -6.84 8.07
N GLU A 55 22.59 -7.97 8.75
CA GLU A 55 23.47 -8.20 9.90
C GLU A 55 24.19 -9.54 9.78
N PRO A 56 25.45 -9.66 10.24
CA PRO A 56 26.13 -10.94 10.34
C PRO A 56 25.38 -11.89 11.29
N ALA A 57 25.25 -13.15 10.90
CA ALA A 57 24.67 -14.21 11.71
C ALA A 57 25.43 -15.53 11.52
N ILE A 58 25.12 -16.50 12.36
CA ILE A 58 25.66 -17.86 12.26
C ILE A 58 24.50 -18.82 12.07
N GLN A 59 24.56 -19.62 11.01
CA GLN A 59 23.58 -20.67 10.73
C GLN A 59 24.34 -21.95 10.38
N ASN A 60 24.04 -23.05 11.08
CA ASN A 60 24.71 -24.34 10.91
C ASN A 60 26.26 -24.24 10.95
N GLY A 61 26.79 -23.42 11.86
CA GLY A 61 28.23 -23.22 12.02
C GLY A 61 28.91 -22.38 10.93
N LYS A 62 28.16 -21.84 9.96
CA LYS A 62 28.67 -20.97 8.89
C LYS A 62 28.26 -19.52 9.11
N ARG A 63 29.13 -18.59 8.73
CA ARG A 63 28.81 -17.16 8.69
C ARG A 63 27.83 -16.89 7.54
N VAL A 64 26.70 -16.32 7.89
CA VAL A 64 25.61 -15.90 6.99
C VAL A 64 25.24 -14.45 7.30
N TYR A 65 24.31 -13.87 6.56
CA TYR A 65 23.77 -12.53 6.81
C TYR A 65 22.26 -12.58 6.92
N LYS A 66 21.66 -12.15 8.03
CA LYS A 66 20.20 -12.06 8.15
C LYS A 66 19.73 -10.62 7.88
N LEU A 67 18.44 -10.41 7.69
CA LEU A 67 17.86 -9.07 7.70
C LEU A 67 17.96 -8.48 9.11
N GLY A 68 18.38 -7.21 9.20
CA GLY A 68 18.26 -6.40 10.41
C GLY A 68 16.89 -5.72 10.48
N ASP A 69 16.56 -5.09 11.61
CA ASP A 69 15.24 -4.47 11.81
C ASP A 69 14.90 -3.43 10.75
N LYS A 70 15.87 -2.62 10.32
CA LYS A 70 15.69 -1.65 9.23
C LYS A 70 15.53 -2.33 7.87
N GLY A 71 16.17 -3.47 7.67
CA GLY A 71 15.96 -4.30 6.49
C GLY A 71 14.54 -4.88 6.45
N ILE A 72 14.03 -5.32 7.60
CA ILE A 72 12.65 -5.82 7.76
C ILE A 72 11.64 -4.72 7.48
N ILE A 73 11.85 -3.50 8.00
CA ILE A 73 10.97 -2.34 7.77
C ILE A 73 11.03 -1.91 6.30
N ASN A 74 12.22 -1.73 5.74
CA ASN A 74 12.41 -1.33 4.34
C ASN A 74 11.84 -2.37 3.36
N LEU A 75 11.99 -3.66 3.67
CA LEU A 75 11.32 -4.73 2.92
C LEU A 75 9.80 -4.66 3.13
N GLY A 76 9.29 -4.52 4.36
CA GLY A 76 7.86 -4.43 4.65
C GLY A 76 7.16 -3.34 3.84
N ASP A 77 7.70 -2.12 3.85
CA ASP A 77 7.06 -0.94 3.26
C ASP A 77 7.17 -0.91 1.72
N ILE A 78 8.33 -1.29 1.16
CA ILE A 78 8.50 -1.41 -0.30
C ILE A 78 7.72 -2.60 -0.85
N MET A 79 7.53 -3.67 -0.05
CA MET A 79 6.88 -4.88 -0.52
C MET A 79 5.36 -4.82 -0.48
N LEU A 80 4.68 -4.00 0.33
CA LEU A 80 3.21 -4.07 0.39
C LEU A 80 2.57 -3.64 -0.94
N ALA A 81 2.81 -2.41 -1.39
CA ALA A 81 2.30 -1.93 -2.68
C ALA A 81 2.85 -2.77 -3.85
N ALA A 82 4.15 -3.08 -3.85
CA ALA A 82 4.76 -3.91 -4.90
C ALA A 82 4.22 -5.36 -4.91
N ASN A 83 3.88 -5.95 -3.76
CA ASN A 83 3.29 -7.28 -3.67
C ASN A 83 1.83 -7.25 -4.12
N TYR A 84 1.04 -6.24 -3.76
CA TYR A 84 -0.33 -6.10 -4.29
C TYR A 84 -0.30 -6.01 -5.81
N LEU A 85 0.53 -5.13 -6.35
CA LEU A 85 0.75 -5.00 -7.80
C LEU A 85 1.20 -6.32 -8.43
N LYS A 86 2.17 -7.01 -7.81
CA LYS A 86 2.68 -8.31 -8.29
C LYS A 86 1.61 -9.39 -8.26
N ASN A 87 0.80 -9.46 -7.21
CA ASN A 87 -0.23 -10.47 -7.04
C ASN A 87 -1.38 -10.25 -8.03
N ILE A 88 -1.80 -9.00 -8.22
CA ILE A 88 -2.80 -8.63 -9.25
C ILE A 88 -2.27 -8.99 -10.65
N LYS A 89 -1.03 -8.61 -10.98
CA LYS A 89 -0.38 -8.99 -12.26
C LYS A 89 -0.33 -10.50 -12.46
N LYS A 90 0.04 -11.28 -11.43
CA LYS A 90 0.08 -12.75 -11.49
C LYS A 90 -1.28 -13.38 -11.78
N ARG A 91 -2.37 -12.75 -11.33
CA ARG A 91 -3.74 -13.17 -11.63
C ARG A 91 -4.27 -12.61 -12.96
N GLY A 92 -3.39 -12.07 -13.80
CA GLY A 92 -3.76 -11.50 -15.10
C GLY A 92 -4.47 -10.15 -15.00
N GLY A 93 -4.33 -9.46 -13.87
CA GLY A 93 -4.93 -8.15 -13.64
C GLY A 93 -4.41 -7.07 -14.59
N ILE A 94 -5.18 -6.00 -14.69
CA ILE A 94 -4.96 -4.90 -15.62
C ILE A 94 -4.35 -3.69 -14.92
N ILE A 95 -3.54 -2.94 -15.66
CA ILE A 95 -2.97 -1.66 -15.23
C ILE A 95 -3.42 -0.59 -16.20
N GLN A 96 -3.99 0.47 -15.67
CA GLN A 96 -4.41 1.65 -16.42
C GLN A 96 -3.64 2.85 -15.86
N TYR A 97 -2.76 3.38 -16.69
CA TYR A 97 -2.02 4.61 -16.41
C TYR A 97 -2.90 5.82 -16.74
N ASP A 98 -2.73 6.90 -15.98
CA ASP A 98 -3.56 8.10 -16.07
C ASP A 98 -5.05 7.74 -16.19
N TYR A 99 -5.57 7.01 -15.20
CA TYR A 99 -6.90 6.40 -15.29
C TYR A 99 -8.00 7.46 -15.46
N SER A 100 -7.88 8.59 -14.76
CA SER A 100 -8.81 9.72 -14.88
C SER A 100 -8.70 10.47 -16.21
N HIS A 101 -7.55 10.37 -16.89
CA HIS A 101 -7.15 11.21 -18.03
C HIS A 101 -7.00 12.71 -17.71
N LEU A 102 -7.05 13.09 -16.44
CA LEU A 102 -6.98 14.49 -16.04
C LEU A 102 -5.57 15.04 -16.27
N GLU A 103 -4.53 14.24 -16.00
CA GLU A 103 -3.14 14.61 -16.27
C GLU A 103 -2.94 14.91 -17.75
N GLY A 104 -3.31 13.95 -18.62
CA GLY A 104 -3.22 14.14 -20.07
C GLY A 104 -3.97 15.37 -20.56
N SER A 105 -5.17 15.63 -20.02
CA SER A 105 -6.00 16.78 -20.39
C SER A 105 -5.35 18.11 -20.01
N ILE A 106 -4.84 18.24 -18.78
CA ILE A 106 -4.19 19.47 -18.31
C ILE A 106 -2.85 19.70 -19.03
N VAL A 107 -2.06 18.64 -19.22
CA VAL A 107 -0.78 18.72 -19.94
C VAL A 107 -1.01 19.12 -21.40
N SER A 108 -2.07 18.64 -22.05
CA SER A 108 -2.42 19.06 -23.42
C SER A 108 -2.73 20.55 -23.53
N SER A 109 -3.13 21.18 -22.41
CA SER A 109 -3.33 22.63 -22.29
C SER A 109 -2.04 23.40 -21.95
N SER A 110 -0.87 22.76 -22.04
CA SER A 110 0.44 23.31 -21.66
C SER A 110 0.54 23.76 -20.20
N LEU A 111 -0.20 23.11 -19.31
CA LEU A 111 -0.20 23.40 -17.87
C LEU A 111 0.43 22.24 -17.08
N PRO A 112 1.18 22.52 -16.00
CA PRO A 112 1.66 21.47 -15.11
C PRO A 112 0.53 20.96 -14.21
N TRP A 113 0.41 19.64 -14.07
CA TRP A 113 -0.51 19.01 -13.12
C TRP A 113 0.21 18.46 -11.89
N GLY A 114 1.15 17.54 -12.10
CA GLY A 114 2.00 16.99 -11.03
C GLY A 114 1.31 15.93 -10.15
N ILE A 115 0.12 15.46 -10.52
CA ILE A 115 -0.58 14.34 -9.91
C ILE A 115 -0.90 13.33 -11.02
N SER A 116 -0.70 12.04 -10.76
CA SER A 116 -1.02 10.98 -11.71
C SER A 116 -1.76 9.85 -10.99
N SER A 117 -2.96 9.48 -11.44
CA SER A 117 -3.65 8.30 -10.93
C SER A 117 -3.33 7.07 -11.78
N HIS A 118 -2.97 5.97 -11.12
CA HIS A 118 -2.77 4.68 -11.75
C HIS A 118 -3.71 3.68 -11.09
N LEU A 119 -4.52 3.02 -11.89
CA LEU A 119 -5.46 2.00 -11.42
C LEU A 119 -4.92 0.62 -11.75
N VAL A 120 -4.84 -0.22 -10.72
CA VAL A 120 -4.42 -1.62 -10.86
C VAL A 120 -5.48 -2.48 -10.21
N MET A 121 -6.06 -3.40 -10.97
CA MET A 121 -7.16 -4.23 -10.52
C MET A 121 -7.08 -5.65 -11.08
N ASP A 122 -7.69 -6.60 -10.39
CA ASP A 122 -7.89 -7.94 -10.90
C ASP A 122 -8.79 -7.94 -12.14
N ASN A 123 -8.51 -8.83 -13.09
CA ASN A 123 -9.25 -8.88 -14.37
C ASN A 123 -10.75 -9.19 -14.18
N ASP A 124 -11.10 -9.90 -13.11
CA ASP A 124 -12.50 -10.20 -12.76
C ASP A 124 -13.28 -8.94 -12.37
N LEU A 125 -12.58 -7.89 -11.92
CA LEU A 125 -13.20 -6.61 -11.54
C LEU A 125 -13.33 -5.63 -12.71
N LYS A 126 -12.79 -5.92 -13.90
CA LYS A 126 -12.74 -4.96 -15.03
C LYS A 126 -14.09 -4.42 -15.49
N ASN A 127 -15.16 -5.21 -15.29
CA ASN A 127 -16.52 -4.86 -15.69
C ASN A 127 -17.33 -4.27 -14.52
N ILE A 128 -16.76 -4.27 -13.31
CA ILE A 128 -17.36 -3.67 -12.13
C ILE A 128 -16.85 -2.24 -12.05
N LYS A 129 -17.75 -1.27 -12.21
CA LYS A 129 -17.42 0.15 -12.08
C LYS A 129 -17.31 0.51 -10.60
N LEU A 130 -16.19 0.15 -9.97
CA LEU A 130 -15.91 0.51 -8.57
C LEU A 130 -15.70 2.02 -8.41
N LEU A 131 -14.94 2.60 -9.33
CA LEU A 131 -14.78 4.06 -9.50
C LEU A 131 -14.77 4.35 -11.00
N THR A 132 -15.57 5.33 -11.40
CA THR A 132 -15.51 5.89 -12.75
C THR A 132 -14.27 6.77 -12.92
N ARG A 133 -13.98 7.21 -14.15
CA ARG A 133 -12.84 8.10 -14.40
C ARG A 133 -13.09 9.46 -13.78
N GLU A 134 -14.34 9.90 -13.84
CA GLU A 134 -14.87 11.12 -13.25
C GLU A 134 -14.71 11.09 -11.73
N ASP A 135 -15.06 9.99 -11.06
CA ASP A 135 -14.86 9.85 -9.60
C ASP A 135 -13.37 9.99 -9.23
N VAL A 136 -12.47 9.42 -10.04
CA VAL A 136 -11.02 9.51 -9.79
C VAL A 136 -10.49 10.92 -10.09
N ALA A 137 -11.01 11.62 -11.10
CA ALA A 137 -10.70 13.02 -11.35
C ALA A 137 -11.11 13.91 -10.16
N ASP A 138 -12.32 13.72 -9.61
CA ASP A 138 -12.79 14.46 -8.43
C ASP A 138 -11.87 14.24 -7.21
N ILE A 139 -11.39 13.00 -7.02
CA ILE A 139 -10.43 12.67 -5.96
C ILE A 139 -9.08 13.38 -6.20
N GLU A 140 -8.56 13.37 -7.43
CA GLU A 140 -7.33 14.08 -7.77
C GLU A 140 -7.45 15.59 -7.51
N GLU A 141 -8.55 16.21 -7.92
CA GLU A 141 -8.83 17.62 -7.68
C GLU A 141 -8.95 17.93 -6.18
N LEU A 142 -9.61 17.06 -5.41
CA LEU A 142 -9.68 17.19 -3.96
C LEU A 142 -8.28 17.16 -3.34
N ILE A 143 -7.45 16.19 -3.71
CA ILE A 143 -6.06 16.06 -3.24
C ILE A 143 -5.27 17.31 -3.60
N PHE A 144 -5.34 17.75 -4.88
CA PHE A 144 -4.67 18.95 -5.36
C PHE A 144 -5.05 20.16 -4.51
N ASN A 145 -6.34 20.37 -4.27
CA ASN A 145 -6.83 21.52 -3.51
C ASN A 145 -6.38 21.49 -2.05
N LYS A 146 -6.34 20.30 -1.42
CA LYS A 146 -5.80 20.14 -0.05
C LYS A 146 -4.31 20.44 0.00
N ILE A 147 -3.51 19.89 -0.92
CA ILE A 147 -2.07 20.13 -1.01
C ILE A 147 -1.80 21.61 -1.28
N LYS A 148 -2.49 22.21 -2.25
CA LYS A 148 -2.40 23.65 -2.58
C LYS A 148 -2.68 24.52 -1.36
N HIS A 149 -3.70 24.20 -0.56
CA HIS A 149 -4.00 24.93 0.67
C HIS A 149 -2.85 24.85 1.68
N ASN A 150 -2.34 23.64 1.93
CA ASN A 150 -1.25 23.43 2.89
C ASN A 150 0.05 24.11 2.44
N ILE A 151 0.44 23.97 1.17
CA ILE A 151 1.63 24.62 0.62
C ILE A 151 1.53 26.16 0.70
N LYS A 152 0.35 26.73 0.45
CA LYS A 152 0.17 28.20 0.54
C LYS A 152 0.22 28.71 1.97
N ASN A 153 -0.22 27.92 2.94
CA ASN A 153 -0.27 28.31 4.34
C ASN A 153 1.05 28.03 5.08
N GLU A 154 1.78 27.01 4.67
CA GLU A 154 3.10 26.70 5.19
C GLU A 154 4.14 27.50 4.41
N LYS A 155 4.96 28.30 5.10
CA LYS A 155 6.13 28.97 4.49
C LYS A 155 7.22 27.93 4.20
N GLN A 156 6.96 26.97 3.31
CA GLN A 156 7.90 25.90 2.97
C GLN A 156 9.13 26.52 2.27
N LYS A 157 10.21 26.73 3.04
CA LYS A 157 11.51 27.16 2.53
C LYS A 157 12.40 25.94 2.38
N GLY A 158 12.97 25.75 1.19
CA GLY A 158 14.14 24.88 0.99
C GLY A 158 13.91 23.51 0.36
N ILE A 159 12.68 23.12 0.03
CA ILE A 159 12.43 21.90 -0.76
C ILE A 159 12.39 22.29 -2.25
N SER A 160 13.34 21.77 -3.03
CA SER A 160 13.45 22.07 -4.47
C SER A 160 12.98 20.92 -5.37
N LYS A 161 13.02 19.67 -4.88
CA LYS A 161 12.61 18.47 -5.63
C LYS A 161 12.17 17.36 -4.66
N GLY A 162 11.18 16.57 -5.08
CA GLY A 162 10.71 15.38 -4.35
C GLY A 162 9.48 14.77 -5.02
N ASN A 163 9.28 13.46 -4.81
CA ASN A 163 8.07 12.75 -5.21
C ASN A 163 7.42 12.17 -3.95
N PHE A 164 6.10 12.25 -3.88
CA PHE A 164 5.28 11.64 -2.84
C PHE A 164 4.29 10.70 -3.50
N GLN A 165 4.04 9.54 -2.89
CA GLN A 165 3.08 8.57 -3.38
C GLN A 165 2.10 8.19 -2.26
N LEU A 166 0.81 8.29 -2.57
CA LEU A 166 -0.28 7.80 -1.74
C LEU A 166 -0.96 6.63 -2.48
N GLY A 167 -1.03 5.47 -1.83
CA GLY A 167 -1.72 4.29 -2.37
C GLY A 167 -2.94 3.96 -1.53
N ILE A 168 -4.08 3.70 -2.20
CA ILE A 168 -5.30 3.19 -1.57
C ILE A 168 -5.48 1.75 -2.04
N ASN A 169 -5.46 0.80 -1.10
CA ASN A 169 -5.76 -0.59 -1.40
C ASN A 169 -7.21 -0.89 -1.05
N VAL A 170 -7.97 -1.42 -2.01
CA VAL A 170 -9.37 -1.78 -1.83
C VAL A 170 -9.50 -3.29 -1.95
N ASP A 171 -9.81 -3.95 -0.83
CA ASP A 171 -10.28 -5.33 -0.82
C ASP A 171 -11.78 -5.33 -1.14
N TYR A 172 -12.15 -5.88 -2.30
CA TYR A 172 -13.54 -5.86 -2.76
C TYR A 172 -14.48 -6.62 -1.82
N VAL A 173 -14.04 -7.74 -1.24
CA VAL A 173 -14.88 -8.54 -0.34
C VAL A 173 -15.13 -7.76 0.95
N GLN A 174 -14.07 -7.22 1.55
CA GLN A 174 -14.23 -6.41 2.77
C GLN A 174 -14.99 -5.11 2.52
N LEU A 175 -14.84 -4.49 1.35
CA LEU A 175 -15.62 -3.31 0.99
C LEU A 175 -17.12 -3.64 0.90
N LEU A 176 -17.49 -4.76 0.29
CA LEU A 176 -18.89 -5.19 0.25
C LEU A 176 -19.44 -5.47 1.65
N GLU A 177 -18.69 -6.17 2.49
CA GLU A 177 -19.06 -6.39 3.89
C GLU A 177 -19.25 -5.07 4.63
N SER A 178 -18.33 -4.12 4.43
CA SER A 178 -18.37 -2.80 5.05
C SER A 178 -19.58 -1.97 4.62
N ILE A 179 -19.92 -1.99 3.32
CA ILE A 179 -21.11 -1.35 2.76
C ILE A 179 -22.37 -1.99 3.33
N ASN A 180 -22.48 -3.32 3.33
CA ASN A 180 -23.63 -4.03 3.86
C ASN A 180 -23.83 -3.83 5.38
N ALA A 181 -22.75 -3.53 6.10
CA ALA A 181 -22.77 -3.23 7.53
C ALA A 181 -23.01 -1.74 7.84
N ASP A 182 -23.20 -0.88 6.83
CA ASP A 182 -23.30 0.58 6.98
C ASP A 182 -22.12 1.17 7.78
N SER A 183 -20.91 0.63 7.59
CA SER A 183 -19.78 0.86 8.51
C SER A 183 -19.40 2.34 8.64
N LEU A 184 -19.40 3.07 7.53
CA LEU A 184 -19.05 4.50 7.53
C LEU A 184 -20.11 5.33 8.27
N GLU A 185 -21.39 5.00 8.08
CA GLU A 185 -22.48 5.67 8.78
C GLU A 185 -22.43 5.36 10.27
N TYR A 186 -22.24 4.09 10.62
CA TYR A 186 -22.06 3.64 11.99
C TYR A 186 -20.96 4.42 12.68
N TYR A 187 -19.78 4.49 12.07
CA TYR A 187 -18.63 5.21 12.62
C TYR A 187 -18.94 6.70 12.80
N ALA A 188 -19.66 7.32 11.86
CA ALA A 188 -20.01 8.74 11.93
C ALA A 188 -20.97 9.09 13.07
N ILE A 189 -21.83 8.16 13.50
CA ILE A 189 -22.83 8.40 14.55
C ILE A 189 -22.51 7.70 15.88
N MET A 190 -21.43 6.92 15.91
CA MET A 190 -20.92 6.24 17.09
C MET A 190 -20.72 7.24 18.23
N SER A 191 -21.05 6.83 19.45
CA SER A 191 -20.88 7.73 20.60
C SER A 191 -19.41 7.88 20.97
N LYS A 192 -19.04 9.02 21.57
CA LYS A 192 -17.69 9.21 22.12
C LYS A 192 -17.33 8.16 23.17
N GLU A 193 -18.29 7.78 24.00
CA GLU A 193 -18.11 6.75 25.03
C GLU A 193 -17.77 5.39 24.39
N GLU A 194 -18.48 5.03 23.34
CA GLU A 194 -18.20 3.82 22.56
C GLU A 194 -16.82 3.85 21.93
N GLY A 195 -16.45 4.99 21.31
CA GLY A 195 -15.10 5.19 20.77
C GLY A 195 -14.01 5.05 21.83
N ASN A 196 -14.20 5.62 23.01
CA ASN A 196 -13.24 5.52 24.11
C ASN A 196 -13.08 4.07 24.61
N LEU A 197 -14.17 3.30 24.67
CA LEU A 197 -14.11 1.88 25.05
C LEU A 197 -13.37 1.04 24.00
N LEU A 198 -13.56 1.34 22.72
CA LEU A 198 -12.80 0.68 21.64
C LEU A 198 -11.31 1.01 21.74
N SER A 199 -10.95 2.29 21.94
CA SER A 199 -9.55 2.67 22.15
C SER A 199 -8.94 2.00 23.37
N LYS A 200 -9.68 1.87 24.47
CA LYS A 200 -9.22 1.13 25.66
C LYS A 200 -8.91 -0.33 25.33
N ILE A 201 -9.74 -0.99 24.52
CA ILE A 201 -9.52 -2.37 24.09
C ILE A 201 -8.25 -2.49 23.24
N ASP A 202 -8.01 -1.52 22.35
CA ASP A 202 -6.85 -1.54 21.46
C ASP A 202 -5.55 -1.19 22.19
N ASP A 203 -5.59 -0.22 23.12
CA ASP A 203 -4.41 0.34 23.79
C ASP A 203 -4.02 -0.42 25.08
N ASP A 204 -5.00 -0.94 25.83
CA ASP A 204 -4.79 -1.61 27.12
C ASP A 204 -5.82 -2.73 27.35
N PRO A 205 -5.73 -3.85 26.59
CA PRO A 205 -6.71 -4.92 26.65
C PRO A 205 -6.81 -5.60 28.03
N GLU A 206 -5.76 -5.55 28.85
CA GLU A 206 -5.74 -6.17 30.18
C GLU A 206 -6.58 -5.41 31.21
N SER A 207 -6.84 -4.11 31.00
CA SER A 207 -7.71 -3.32 31.89
C SER A 207 -9.19 -3.37 31.52
N VAL A 208 -9.55 -4.09 30.46
CA VAL A 208 -10.94 -4.24 30.00
C VAL A 208 -11.70 -5.18 30.94
N THR A 209 -12.78 -4.66 31.53
CA THR A 209 -13.62 -5.41 32.46
C THR A 209 -14.82 -6.04 31.77
N SER A 210 -15.49 -6.98 32.45
CA SER A 210 -16.74 -7.57 31.95
C SER A 210 -17.87 -6.53 31.81
N GLU A 211 -17.84 -5.51 32.67
CA GLU A 211 -18.73 -4.36 32.66
C GLU A 211 -18.50 -3.48 31.43
N ASP A 212 -17.23 -3.26 31.05
CA ASP A 212 -16.86 -2.52 29.84
C ASP A 212 -17.42 -3.22 28.59
N ILE A 213 -17.31 -4.55 28.52
CA ILE A 213 -17.83 -5.34 27.39
C ILE A 213 -19.36 -5.22 27.31
N LYS A 214 -20.07 -5.44 28.41
CA LYS A 214 -21.55 -5.28 28.46
C LYS A 214 -21.98 -3.86 28.09
N ARG A 215 -21.21 -2.86 28.54
CA ARG A 215 -21.47 -1.45 28.23
C ARG A 215 -21.29 -1.19 26.74
N LEU A 216 -20.22 -1.69 26.15
CA LEU A 216 -19.93 -1.59 24.73
C LEU A 216 -21.06 -2.22 23.90
N GLU A 217 -21.50 -3.43 24.24
CA GLU A 217 -22.63 -4.10 23.58
C GLU A 217 -23.91 -3.25 23.61
N SER A 218 -24.25 -2.69 24.77
CA SER A 218 -25.42 -1.80 24.90
C SER A 218 -25.31 -0.53 24.04
N LEU A 219 -24.10 0.04 23.92
CA LEU A 219 -23.85 1.20 23.06
C LEU A 219 -23.99 0.83 21.59
N ARG A 220 -23.41 -0.30 21.18
CA ARG A 220 -23.50 -0.83 19.81
C ARG A 220 -24.94 -1.04 19.38
N GLU A 221 -25.76 -1.66 20.23
CA GLU A 221 -27.20 -1.85 19.96
C GLU A 221 -27.94 -0.52 19.74
N LYS A 222 -27.64 0.49 20.56
CA LYS A 222 -28.22 1.83 20.41
C LYS A 222 -27.78 2.48 19.10
N THR A 223 -26.51 2.35 18.73
CA THR A 223 -25.97 2.88 17.48
C THR A 223 -26.65 2.22 16.28
N TYR A 224 -26.73 0.88 16.24
CA TYR A 224 -27.46 0.16 15.19
C TYR A 224 -28.95 0.54 15.11
N LYS A 225 -29.60 0.77 16.27
CA LYS A 225 -31.01 1.21 16.29
C LYS A 225 -31.18 2.60 15.65
N LYS A 226 -30.23 3.52 15.83
CA LYS A 226 -30.25 4.84 15.18
C LYS A 226 -30.16 4.71 13.65
N ILE A 227 -29.25 3.88 13.14
CA ILE A 227 -29.10 3.63 11.70
C ILE A 227 -30.38 3.05 11.12
N ARG A 228 -30.91 1.98 11.73
CA ARG A 228 -32.17 1.34 11.28
C ARG A 228 -33.34 2.31 11.24
N ASN A 229 -33.44 3.22 12.22
CA ASN A 229 -34.52 4.21 12.24
C ASN A 229 -34.36 5.25 11.12
N LYS A 230 -33.13 5.66 10.80
CA LYS A 230 -32.85 6.59 9.70
C LYS A 230 -33.18 5.97 8.34
N ASN A 231 -32.84 4.71 8.14
CA ASN A 231 -33.12 3.97 6.90
C ASN A 231 -34.61 3.64 6.69
N LYS A 232 -35.44 3.68 7.75
CA LYS A 232 -36.91 3.55 7.63
C LYS A 232 -37.62 4.83 7.18
N HIS A 233 -36.92 5.96 7.21
CA HIS A 233 -37.47 7.28 6.89
C HIS A 233 -36.77 7.94 5.68
N SER A 234 -35.88 7.21 5.02
CA SER A 234 -35.22 7.58 3.76
C SER A 234 -35.88 6.84 2.61
#